data_AF-V9GJM7-F1
#
_entry.id   AF-V9GJM7-F1
#
_cell.length_a   1.000
_cell.length_b   1.000
_cell.length_c   1.000
_cell.angle_alpha   90.00
_cell.angle_beta   90.00
_cell.angle_gamma   90.00
#
_symmetry.space_group_name_H-M   'P 1'
#
loop_
_entity.id
_entity.type
_entity.pdbx_description
1 polymer ?
#
loop_
_entity_poly.entity_id
_entity_poly.type
_entity_poly.pdbx_seq_one_letter_code
_entity_poly.pdbx_strand_id
1 'polypeptide(L)'
;MKVRNEVRLLIFLLFLFMFPTVSHGQGSNVIATIEYGEYKSPFPLETPLIMKNGRMLLPLRETAHLLGLKLYWNPQTQTASLYGVNTEMSLKVGASHACVNRKQIELNTPAQLVKGVTYVPIQFVASAMNEKVLWNPRTRMLSIGSTYAMGSDKGITFWLDRKSGEFYQAIGNRIPQFIGSLDIRVEELIKLEVERLSDTTSYIRLHEAVGPAASVKQSGQIFVKDGQIHREMNFGFVGSYPDSNTYKLYDLFDNRLLSDGKQAEFLDFDGTVVASYNLQEIVGKDDIYMIEYATFYYLILREYSTQHLVIYHRMREITKYVHERLPLPPEEIKFLEESALDRANVIHDTRLIFLQQEDGALFFGYENKPTDEHDLYAFNLKDL
;
A
#
# COMPACT_ATOMS: atom_id res chain seq x y z
N MET A 1 -2.64 81.93 23.44
CA MET A 1 -1.75 82.84 22.69
C MET A 1 -0.40 82.16 22.51
N LYS A 2 0.05 82.00 21.24
CA LYS A 2 1.42 81.80 20.74
C LYS A 2 2.28 80.61 21.21
N VAL A 3 2.35 79.59 20.34
CA VAL A 3 3.54 79.05 19.62
C VAL A 3 4.92 79.39 20.21
N ARG A 4 5.78 78.38 20.49
CA ARG A 4 6.93 78.01 19.62
C ARG A 4 7.68 76.75 20.10
N ASN A 5 8.06 75.97 19.09
CA ASN A 5 8.99 74.82 19.03
C ASN A 5 10.16 74.87 20.02
N GLU A 6 10.72 73.70 20.33
CA GLU A 6 12.13 73.34 20.01
C GLU A 6 12.30 71.82 19.97
N VAL A 7 13.07 71.41 18.96
CA VAL A 7 13.39 70.05 18.53
C VAL A 7 14.48 69.47 19.44
N ARG A 8 14.34 68.22 19.88
CA ARG A 8 15.49 67.41 20.33
C ARG A 8 15.40 66.00 19.74
N LEU A 9 16.22 65.81 18.72
CA LEU A 9 16.69 64.53 18.19
C LEU A 9 17.76 63.98 19.15
N LEU A 10 17.70 62.71 19.57
CA LEU A 10 18.84 61.76 19.51
C LEU A 10 18.52 60.37 20.12
N ILE A 11 18.83 59.35 19.31
CA ILE A 11 19.24 57.96 19.62
C ILE A 11 18.15 57.00 20.12
N PHE A 12 17.45 56.37 19.18
CA PHE A 12 16.88 55.05 19.38
C PHE A 12 17.91 54.01 18.92
N LEU A 13 18.40 53.21 19.88
CA LEU A 13 19.41 52.18 19.68
C LEU A 13 18.77 51.02 18.91
N LEU A 14 19.06 50.91 17.63
CA LEU A 14 18.60 49.83 16.75
C LEU A 14 19.39 48.56 17.11
N PHE A 15 18.91 47.79 18.08
CA PHE A 15 19.36 46.42 18.31
C PHE A 15 18.97 45.59 17.08
N LEU A 16 19.90 45.50 16.12
CA LEU A 16 19.89 44.48 15.08
C LEU A 16 19.99 43.13 15.78
N PHE A 17 18.84 42.48 16.03
CA PHE A 17 18.81 41.05 16.28
C PHE A 17 19.32 40.36 15.01
N MET A 18 20.64 40.10 14.97
CA MET A 18 21.18 39.03 14.15
C MET A 18 20.59 37.73 14.68
N PHE A 19 19.40 37.37 14.19
CA PHE A 19 18.99 35.98 14.21
C PHE A 19 20.04 35.20 13.43
N PRO A 20 20.66 34.15 14.01
CA PRO A 20 21.50 33.27 13.23
C PRO A 20 20.63 32.75 12.10
N THR A 21 21.03 33.06 10.86
CA THR A 21 20.47 32.40 9.69
C THR A 21 20.82 30.93 9.86
N VAL A 22 19.81 30.12 10.20
CA VAL A 22 19.93 28.67 10.10
C VAL A 22 20.10 28.40 8.61
N SER A 23 21.35 28.22 8.19
CA SER A 23 21.68 27.66 6.89
C SER A 23 21.05 26.27 6.86
N HIS A 24 19.89 26.16 6.23
CA HIS A 24 19.42 24.89 5.73
C HIS A 24 20.42 24.51 4.65
N GLY A 25 21.35 23.62 4.99
CA GLY A 25 22.17 22.98 3.97
C GLY A 25 21.22 22.39 2.93
N GLN A 26 21.37 22.80 1.66
CA GLN A 26 20.63 22.19 0.57
C GLN A 26 20.93 20.69 0.57
N GLY A 27 20.05 19.89 1.16
CA GLY A 27 20.02 18.46 0.94
C GLY A 27 19.78 18.27 -0.54
N SER A 28 20.75 17.69 -1.25
CA SER A 28 20.56 17.29 -2.63
C SER A 28 19.46 16.24 -2.67
N ASN A 29 18.24 16.63 -3.08
CA ASN A 29 17.12 15.71 -3.25
C ASN A 29 17.44 14.73 -4.38
N VAL A 30 18.04 13.58 -4.03
CA VAL A 30 18.13 12.43 -4.92
C VAL A 30 16.80 11.69 -4.83
N ILE A 31 16.19 11.44 -5.98
CA ILE A 31 15.00 10.60 -6.08
C ILE A 31 15.49 9.23 -6.52
N ALA A 32 15.29 8.22 -5.66
CA ALA A 32 15.42 6.84 -6.11
C ALA A 32 14.13 6.45 -6.84
N THR A 33 14.25 5.60 -7.84
CA THR A 33 13.15 5.11 -8.65
C THR A 33 13.28 3.59 -8.68
N ILE A 34 12.26 2.91 -8.19
CA ILE A 34 12.13 1.46 -8.32
C ILE A 34 11.59 1.19 -9.72
N GLU A 35 12.31 0.40 -10.50
CA GLU A 35 11.93 0.01 -11.86
C GLU A 35 11.55 -1.47 -11.90
N TYR A 36 10.42 -1.77 -12.53
CA TYR A 36 10.06 -3.14 -12.88
C TYR A 36 9.31 -3.13 -14.21
N GLY A 37 9.87 -3.79 -15.23
CA GLY A 37 9.33 -3.69 -16.60
C GLY A 37 9.32 -2.23 -17.08
N GLU A 38 8.16 -1.76 -17.55
CA GLU A 38 7.93 -0.36 -17.95
C GLU A 38 7.61 0.57 -16.77
N TYR A 39 7.34 0.02 -15.59
CA TYR A 39 6.95 0.79 -14.42
C TYR A 39 8.11 1.44 -13.69
N LYS A 40 7.83 2.63 -13.14
CA LYS A 40 8.74 3.46 -12.37
C LYS A 40 8.02 4.05 -11.18
N SER A 41 8.37 3.60 -9.98
CA SER A 41 7.85 4.15 -8.73
C SER A 41 8.89 5.07 -8.07
N PRO A 42 8.58 6.35 -7.80
CA PRO A 42 9.47 7.20 -7.05
C PRO A 42 9.53 6.74 -5.58
N PHE A 43 10.73 6.55 -5.08
CA PHE A 43 11.04 6.25 -3.69
C PHE A 43 11.89 7.39 -3.10
N PRO A 44 11.32 8.25 -2.24
CA PRO A 44 12.09 9.30 -1.59
C PRO A 44 13.04 8.67 -0.57
N LEU A 45 14.34 8.97 -0.69
CA LEU A 45 15.31 8.56 0.31
C LEU A 45 15.18 9.44 1.55
N GLU A 46 14.94 8.84 2.71
CA GLU A 46 14.93 9.56 3.99
C GLU A 46 16.32 10.11 4.32
N THR A 47 17.35 9.30 4.04
CA THR A 47 18.74 9.69 4.21
C THR A 47 19.44 9.78 2.85
N PRO A 48 20.13 10.90 2.54
CA PRO A 48 20.82 11.05 1.27
C PRO A 48 21.86 9.97 1.02
N LEU A 49 21.97 9.55 -0.24
CA LEU A 49 23.10 8.73 -0.68
C LEU A 49 24.41 9.51 -0.57
N ILE A 50 25.52 8.76 -0.54
CA ILE A 50 26.86 9.34 -0.55
C ILE A 50 27.69 8.76 -1.69
N MET A 51 28.56 9.58 -2.26
CA MET A 51 29.55 9.14 -3.23
C MET A 51 30.90 8.99 -2.52
N LYS A 52 31.51 7.81 -2.60
CA LYS A 52 32.85 7.56 -2.07
C LYS A 52 33.64 6.65 -2.98
N ASN A 53 34.86 7.06 -3.32
CA ASN A 53 35.75 6.33 -4.23
C ASN A 53 35.08 5.96 -5.57
N GLY A 54 34.26 6.88 -6.11
CA GLY A 54 33.50 6.65 -7.35
C GLY A 54 32.36 5.62 -7.22
N ARG A 55 32.05 5.15 -6.02
CA ARG A 55 30.91 4.26 -5.72
C ARG A 55 29.81 5.04 -5.02
N MET A 56 28.58 4.65 -5.32
CA MET A 56 27.39 5.15 -4.66
C MET A 56 27.08 4.25 -3.47
N LEU A 57 26.92 4.85 -2.30
CA LEU A 57 26.50 4.14 -1.10
C LEU A 57 25.15 4.67 -0.67
N LEU A 58 24.24 3.75 -0.41
CA LEU A 58 22.92 4.03 0.12
C LEU A 58 22.85 3.55 1.57
N PRO A 59 22.00 4.18 2.39
CA PRO A 59 21.60 3.62 3.67
C PRO A 59 21.16 2.16 3.53
N LEU A 60 21.58 1.32 4.47
CA LEU A 60 21.36 -0.13 4.44
C LEU A 60 19.87 -0.50 4.46
N ARG A 61 19.06 0.21 5.27
CA ARG A 61 17.61 -0.06 5.39
C ARG A 61 16.90 0.23 4.07
N GLU A 62 17.17 1.38 3.48
CA GLU A 62 16.61 1.80 2.19
C GLU A 62 17.09 0.87 1.08
N THR A 63 18.36 0.45 1.08
CA THR A 63 18.88 -0.55 0.15
C THR A 63 18.13 -1.88 0.26
N ALA A 64 17.88 -2.36 1.48
CA ALA A 64 17.15 -3.60 1.71
C ALA A 64 15.70 -3.49 1.22
N HIS A 65 15.04 -2.36 1.49
CA HIS A 65 13.68 -2.12 1.02
C HIS A 65 13.61 -2.10 -0.52
N LEU A 66 14.45 -1.30 -1.18
CA LEU A 66 14.47 -1.14 -2.64
C LEU A 66 14.64 -2.48 -3.39
N LEU A 67 15.42 -3.40 -2.82
CA LEU A 67 15.74 -4.71 -3.40
C LEU A 67 14.88 -5.86 -2.84
N GLY A 68 13.85 -5.57 -2.04
CA GLY A 68 12.97 -6.60 -1.46
C GLY A 68 13.72 -7.59 -0.56
N LEU A 69 14.68 -7.11 0.23
CA LEU A 69 15.49 -7.92 1.13
C LEU A 69 15.04 -7.78 2.59
N LYS A 70 14.91 -8.90 3.29
CA LYS A 70 14.75 -8.91 4.73
C LYS A 70 16.10 -8.59 5.39
N LEU A 71 16.12 -7.56 6.23
CA LEU A 71 17.31 -7.10 6.94
C LEU A 71 17.29 -7.51 8.41
N TYR A 72 18.38 -8.12 8.87
CA TYR A 72 18.73 -8.26 10.28
C TYR A 72 20.06 -7.54 10.55
N TRP A 73 20.10 -6.72 11.60
CA TRP A 73 21.31 -5.99 12.00
C TRP A 73 21.79 -6.49 13.37
N ASN A 74 23.04 -6.96 13.42
CA ASN A 74 23.73 -7.28 14.66
C ASN A 74 24.61 -6.08 15.08
N PRO A 75 24.25 -5.35 16.14
CA PRO A 75 25.01 -4.18 16.58
C PRO A 75 26.34 -4.55 17.26
N GLN A 76 26.45 -5.73 17.88
CA GLN A 76 27.67 -6.15 18.59
C GLN A 76 28.81 -6.41 17.62
N THR A 77 28.50 -7.04 16.49
CA THR A 77 29.49 -7.37 15.45
C THR A 77 29.51 -6.34 14.31
N GLN A 78 28.57 -5.39 14.31
CA GLN A 78 28.30 -4.45 13.22
C GLN A 78 28.11 -5.17 11.88
N THR A 79 27.29 -6.21 11.89
CA THR A 79 27.03 -7.08 10.74
C THR A 79 25.58 -6.96 10.29
N ALA A 80 25.38 -6.69 9.00
CA ALA A 80 24.11 -6.79 8.33
C ALA A 80 23.95 -8.17 7.71
N SER A 81 22.84 -8.84 7.99
CA SER A 81 22.41 -10.07 7.33
C SER A 81 21.17 -9.76 6.49
N LEU A 82 21.23 -10.05 5.20
CA LEU A 82 20.18 -9.79 4.22
C LEU A 82 19.70 -11.11 3.62
N TYR A 83 18.39 -11.29 3.54
CA TYR A 83 17.76 -12.50 3.01
C TYR A 83 16.75 -12.14 1.91
N GLY A 84 16.83 -12.85 0.80
CA GLY A 84 15.89 -12.76 -0.32
C GLY A 84 15.84 -14.09 -1.05
N VAL A 85 14.99 -14.18 -2.07
CA VAL A 85 14.85 -15.40 -2.87
C VAL A 85 16.22 -15.81 -3.44
N ASN A 86 16.65 -17.03 -3.13
CA ASN A 86 17.96 -17.59 -3.50
C ASN A 86 19.21 -16.81 -3.02
N THR A 87 19.06 -15.87 -2.09
CA THR A 87 20.16 -15.00 -1.63
C THR A 87 20.19 -14.90 -0.12
N GLU A 88 21.32 -15.29 0.47
CA GLU A 88 21.75 -14.93 1.82
C GLU A 88 23.04 -14.11 1.72
N MET A 89 23.04 -12.93 2.31
CA MET A 89 24.18 -12.02 2.28
C MET A 89 24.55 -11.54 3.68
N SER A 90 25.85 -11.46 3.96
CA SER A 90 26.38 -10.90 5.20
C SER A 90 27.43 -9.84 4.89
N LEU A 91 27.24 -8.62 5.40
CA LEU A 91 28.21 -7.53 5.30
C LEU A 91 28.58 -7.02 6.68
N LYS A 92 29.87 -7.00 6.99
CA LYS A 92 30.40 -6.39 8.21
C LYS A 92 30.93 -4.98 7.89
N VAL A 93 30.59 -4.00 8.72
CA VAL A 93 31.10 -2.63 8.57
C VAL A 93 32.64 -2.63 8.58
N GLY A 94 33.23 -1.92 7.63
CA GLY A 94 34.68 -1.79 7.46
C GLY A 94 35.38 -3.01 6.84
N ALA A 95 34.70 -4.15 6.66
CA ALA A 95 35.31 -5.31 6.04
C ALA A 95 35.50 -5.12 4.53
N SER A 96 36.66 -5.52 4.01
CA SER A 96 36.98 -5.51 2.57
C SER A 96 36.31 -6.63 1.77
N HIS A 97 35.45 -7.42 2.41
CA HIS A 97 34.70 -8.51 1.79
C HIS A 97 33.32 -8.64 2.42
N ALA A 98 32.42 -9.26 1.66
CA ALA A 98 31.11 -9.73 2.12
C ALA A 98 30.97 -11.22 1.83
N CYS A 99 29.99 -11.87 2.45
CA CYS A 99 29.62 -13.24 2.09
C CYS A 99 28.28 -13.22 1.35
N VAL A 100 28.20 -13.88 0.19
CA VAL A 100 26.96 -14.10 -0.57
C VAL A 100 26.82 -15.60 -0.79
N ASN A 101 25.72 -16.21 -0.33
CA ASN A 101 25.46 -17.64 -0.45
C ASN A 101 26.66 -18.50 0.00
N ARG A 102 27.21 -18.16 1.17
CA ARG A 102 28.41 -18.78 1.79
C ARG A 102 29.72 -18.62 1.01
N LYS A 103 29.75 -17.83 -0.06
CA LYS A 103 30.97 -17.48 -0.80
C LYS A 103 31.44 -16.08 -0.45
N GLN A 104 32.75 -15.93 -0.22
CA GLN A 104 33.36 -14.63 0.05
C GLN A 104 33.54 -13.85 -1.25
N ILE A 105 33.10 -12.60 -1.27
CA ILE A 105 33.21 -11.67 -2.40
C ILE A 105 33.94 -10.42 -1.93
N GLU A 106 34.98 -10.00 -2.65
CA GLU A 106 35.72 -8.78 -2.34
C GLU A 106 34.88 -7.52 -2.61
N LEU A 107 35.03 -6.53 -1.74
CA LEU A 107 34.38 -5.24 -1.84
C LEU A 107 35.41 -4.17 -2.18
N ASN A 108 35.28 -3.59 -3.37
CA ASN A 108 36.05 -2.40 -3.77
C ASN A 108 35.79 -1.19 -2.84
N THR A 109 34.64 -1.16 -2.19
CA THR A 109 34.31 -0.15 -1.18
C THR A 109 33.55 -0.86 -0.06
N PRO A 110 34.07 -0.86 1.18
CA PRO A 110 33.43 -1.55 2.29
C PRO A 110 32.14 -0.83 2.69
N ALA A 111 31.27 -1.54 3.42
CA ALA A 111 30.16 -0.91 4.15
C ALA A 111 30.72 0.03 5.23
N GLN A 112 30.04 1.14 5.51
CA GLN A 112 30.56 2.21 6.37
C GLN A 112 29.51 2.73 7.33
N LEU A 113 29.93 3.04 8.55
CA LEU A 113 29.10 3.74 9.51
C LEU A 113 29.39 5.24 9.42
N VAL A 114 28.42 6.03 9.00
CA VAL A 114 28.53 7.49 8.88
C VAL A 114 27.41 8.12 9.70
N LYS A 115 27.77 8.87 10.75
CA LYS A 115 26.83 9.55 11.66
C LYS A 115 25.70 8.61 12.18
N GLY A 116 26.05 7.36 12.51
CA GLY A 116 25.10 6.38 13.03
C GLY A 116 24.28 5.63 11.96
N VAL A 117 24.44 5.96 10.68
CA VAL A 117 23.79 5.26 9.56
C VAL A 117 24.79 4.33 8.88
N THR A 118 24.42 3.07 8.70
CA THR A 118 25.21 2.11 7.92
C THR A 118 24.91 2.30 6.44
N TYR A 119 25.94 2.62 5.67
CA TYR A 119 25.92 2.78 4.22
C TYR A 119 26.55 1.57 3.54
N VAL A 120 25.92 1.07 2.48
CA VAL A 120 26.39 -0.07 1.68
C VAL A 120 26.49 0.30 0.20
N PRO A 121 27.44 -0.28 -0.56
CA PRO A 121 27.53 -0.05 -2.00
C PRO A 121 26.31 -0.65 -2.71
N ILE A 122 25.43 0.20 -3.26
CA ILE A 122 24.16 -0.26 -3.82
C ILE A 122 24.36 -1.21 -5.01
N GLN A 123 25.36 -0.95 -5.87
CA GLN A 123 25.65 -1.82 -7.01
C GLN A 123 26.04 -3.23 -6.57
N PHE A 124 26.76 -3.38 -5.45
CA PHE A 124 27.13 -4.70 -4.94
C PHE A 124 25.89 -5.48 -4.49
N VAL A 125 25.04 -4.85 -3.68
CA VAL A 125 23.84 -5.51 -3.15
C VAL A 125 22.86 -5.87 -4.28
N ALA A 126 22.64 -4.95 -5.22
CA ALA A 126 21.80 -5.20 -6.39
C ALA A 126 22.35 -6.32 -7.29
N SER A 127 23.66 -6.33 -7.55
CA SER A 127 24.27 -7.37 -8.39
C SER A 127 24.14 -8.77 -7.78
N ALA A 128 24.20 -8.88 -6.46
CA ALA A 128 23.97 -10.15 -5.76
C ALA A 128 22.50 -10.63 -5.86
N MET A 129 21.57 -9.71 -6.13
CA MET A 129 20.16 -10.00 -6.43
C MET A 129 19.88 -10.16 -7.93
N ASN A 130 20.92 -10.14 -8.77
CA ASN A 130 20.80 -10.06 -10.25
C ASN A 130 20.04 -8.82 -10.74
N GLU A 131 20.01 -7.75 -9.93
CA GLU A 131 19.36 -6.49 -10.24
C GLU A 131 20.34 -5.47 -10.83
N LYS A 132 19.80 -4.57 -11.65
CA LYS A 132 20.56 -3.48 -12.27
C LYS A 132 20.34 -2.17 -11.52
N VAL A 133 21.40 -1.37 -11.46
CA VAL A 133 21.39 -0.02 -10.91
C VAL A 133 21.87 0.95 -11.97
N LEU A 134 21.05 1.94 -12.30
CA LEU A 134 21.39 3.02 -13.24
C LEU A 134 21.38 4.36 -12.51
N TRP A 135 22.36 5.20 -12.81
CA TRP A 135 22.46 6.54 -12.24
C TRP A 135 22.43 7.57 -13.35
N ASN A 136 21.48 8.49 -13.29
CA ASN A 136 21.45 9.67 -14.15
C ASN A 136 21.98 10.88 -13.36
N PRO A 137 23.21 11.33 -13.62
CA PRO A 137 23.80 12.46 -12.89
C PRO A 137 23.14 13.80 -13.22
N ARG A 138 22.50 13.93 -14.39
CA ARG A 138 21.84 15.19 -14.81
C ARG A 138 20.54 15.41 -14.02
N THR A 139 19.75 14.35 -13.87
CA THR A 139 18.48 14.40 -13.13
C THR A 139 18.63 14.00 -11.67
N ARG A 140 19.83 13.56 -11.25
CA ARG A 140 20.10 12.97 -9.93
C ARG A 140 19.13 11.84 -9.59
N MET A 141 18.83 11.01 -10.58
CA MET A 141 17.89 9.91 -10.46
C MET A 141 18.63 8.58 -10.41
N LEU A 142 18.31 7.79 -9.39
CA LEU A 142 18.81 6.44 -9.20
C LEU A 142 17.72 5.45 -9.58
N SER A 143 17.90 4.69 -10.66
CA SER A 143 16.97 3.63 -11.06
C SER A 143 17.48 2.27 -10.60
N ILE A 144 16.61 1.45 -9.99
CA ILE A 144 16.97 0.14 -9.44
C ILE A 144 15.90 -0.88 -9.83
N GLY A 145 16.31 -2.02 -10.39
CA GLY A 145 15.42 -3.15 -10.65
C GLY A 145 14.89 -3.79 -9.37
N SER A 146 13.63 -4.21 -9.37
CA SER A 146 13.01 -4.89 -8.22
C SER A 146 12.07 -6.00 -8.66
N THR A 147 12.63 -7.20 -8.83
CA THR A 147 11.91 -8.41 -9.28
C THR A 147 10.87 -8.88 -8.26
N TYR A 148 11.16 -8.73 -6.97
CA TYR A 148 10.33 -9.27 -5.90
C TYR A 148 9.58 -8.16 -5.16
N ALA A 149 8.27 -8.32 -5.02
CA ALA A 149 7.53 -7.61 -3.98
C ALA A 149 7.71 -8.33 -2.64
N MET A 150 7.88 -7.59 -1.55
CA MET A 150 8.11 -8.14 -0.21
C MET A 150 7.19 -7.51 0.82
N GLY A 151 6.67 -8.33 1.74
CA GLY A 151 5.91 -7.90 2.90
C GLY A 151 6.26 -8.74 4.12
N SER A 152 6.12 -8.18 5.32
CA SER A 152 6.45 -8.87 6.58
C SER A 152 5.51 -8.47 7.70
N ASP A 153 5.26 -9.40 8.61
CA ASP A 153 4.60 -9.15 9.89
C ASP A 153 5.14 -10.13 10.94
N LYS A 154 5.32 -9.69 12.19
CA LYS A 154 5.72 -10.55 13.35
C LYS A 154 6.76 -11.64 13.01
N GLY A 155 7.81 -11.28 12.26
CA GLY A 155 8.93 -12.16 11.91
C GLY A 155 8.72 -13.13 10.73
N ILE A 156 7.50 -13.27 10.20
CA ILE A 156 7.24 -13.94 8.92
C ILE A 156 7.39 -12.91 7.78
N THR A 157 7.92 -13.36 6.65
CA THR A 157 8.13 -12.54 5.45
C THR A 157 7.71 -13.33 4.23
N PHE A 158 7.05 -12.65 3.30
CA PHE A 158 6.63 -13.19 2.01
C PHE A 158 7.28 -12.42 0.87
N TRP A 159 7.57 -13.13 -0.22
CA TRP A 159 8.07 -12.58 -1.47
C TRP A 159 7.22 -13.08 -2.63
N LEU A 160 6.82 -12.17 -3.50
CA LEU A 160 6.15 -12.46 -4.76
C LEU A 160 7.08 -12.10 -5.91
N ASP A 161 7.45 -13.09 -6.73
CA ASP A 161 8.02 -12.83 -8.04
C ASP A 161 6.95 -12.18 -8.92
N ARG A 162 7.17 -10.92 -9.26
CA ARG A 162 6.22 -10.10 -10.03
C ARG A 162 5.91 -10.69 -11.41
N LYS A 163 6.83 -11.48 -12.00
CA LYS A 163 6.74 -12.02 -13.37
C LYS A 163 6.21 -13.43 -13.40
N SER A 164 6.78 -14.30 -12.57
CA SER A 164 6.44 -15.73 -12.59
C SER A 164 5.24 -16.03 -11.69
N GLY A 165 4.91 -15.13 -10.77
CA GLY A 165 3.93 -15.34 -9.70
C GLY A 165 4.38 -16.33 -8.65
N GLU A 166 5.64 -16.78 -8.69
CA GLU A 166 6.20 -17.65 -7.67
C GLU A 166 6.18 -16.92 -6.33
N PHE A 167 5.68 -17.63 -5.33
CA PHE A 167 5.44 -17.09 -4.01
C PHE A 167 6.31 -17.82 -3.00
N TYR A 168 6.97 -17.06 -2.14
CA TYR A 168 7.95 -17.57 -1.19
C TYR A 168 7.67 -17.07 0.21
N GLN A 169 8.07 -17.85 1.20
CA GLN A 169 7.92 -17.54 2.61
C GLN A 169 9.21 -17.81 3.39
N ALA A 170 9.49 -16.99 4.40
CA ALA A 170 10.50 -17.27 5.42
C ALA A 170 10.01 -16.86 6.81
N ILE A 171 10.34 -17.67 7.82
CA ILE A 171 10.18 -17.31 9.23
C ILE A 171 11.56 -17.03 9.83
N GLY A 172 11.72 -15.84 10.43
CA GLY A 172 12.99 -15.38 10.98
C GLY A 172 14.04 -15.10 9.90
N ASN A 173 15.31 -15.34 10.24
CA ASN A 173 16.47 -14.97 9.41
C ASN A 173 16.93 -16.15 8.56
N ARG A 174 16.16 -16.48 7.52
CA ARG A 174 16.38 -17.66 6.67
C ARG A 174 16.15 -17.31 5.21
N ILE A 175 16.74 -18.10 4.32
CA ILE A 175 16.44 -18.05 2.88
C ILE A 175 14.96 -18.44 2.68
N PRO A 176 14.20 -17.71 1.84
CA PRO A 176 12.81 -18.03 1.56
C PRO A 176 12.64 -19.39 0.89
N GLN A 177 11.56 -20.09 1.23
CA GLN A 177 11.13 -21.32 0.60
C GLN A 177 9.98 -21.04 -0.34
N PHE A 178 9.95 -21.71 -1.49
CA PHE A 178 8.84 -21.65 -2.43
C PHE A 178 7.60 -22.34 -1.82
N ILE A 179 6.45 -21.68 -1.88
CA ILE A 179 5.19 -22.16 -1.28
C ILE A 179 4.05 -22.31 -2.30
N GLY A 180 4.32 -22.02 -3.58
CA GLY A 180 3.39 -22.14 -4.68
C GLY A 180 3.49 -20.95 -5.64
N SER A 181 2.66 -20.95 -6.68
CA SER A 181 2.54 -19.84 -7.60
C SER A 181 1.12 -19.30 -7.48
N LEU A 182 0.99 -17.98 -7.43
CA LEU A 182 -0.32 -17.34 -7.50
C LEU A 182 -0.85 -17.41 -8.94
N ASP A 183 -2.12 -17.09 -9.17
CA ASP A 183 -2.65 -16.84 -10.52
C ASP A 183 -2.42 -15.39 -10.97
N ILE A 184 -2.38 -14.46 -10.02
CA ILE A 184 -2.13 -13.04 -10.30
C ILE A 184 -0.68 -12.78 -10.70
N ARG A 185 -0.48 -12.00 -11.76
CA ARG A 185 0.83 -11.51 -12.22
C ARG A 185 0.79 -10.00 -12.17
N VAL A 186 1.77 -9.41 -11.50
CA VAL A 186 1.73 -8.00 -11.14
C VAL A 186 2.93 -7.31 -11.75
N GLU A 187 2.71 -6.48 -12.77
CA GLU A 187 3.79 -5.64 -13.28
C GLU A 187 4.14 -4.57 -12.24
N GLU A 188 3.13 -3.85 -11.78
CA GLU A 188 3.25 -2.94 -10.65
C GLU A 188 2.68 -3.62 -9.42
N LEU A 189 3.17 -3.32 -8.23
CA LEU A 189 2.50 -3.71 -6.99
C LEU A 189 2.91 -2.66 -6.00
N ILE A 190 1.94 -1.86 -5.58
CA ILE A 190 2.18 -0.75 -4.66
C ILE A 190 2.59 -1.31 -3.30
N LYS A 191 1.88 -2.34 -2.80
CA LYS A 191 2.15 -2.89 -1.48
C LYS A 191 1.75 -4.36 -1.38
N LEU A 192 2.64 -5.15 -0.78
CA LEU A 192 2.34 -6.50 -0.31
C LEU A 192 2.17 -6.42 1.21
N GLU A 193 0.93 -6.45 1.68
CA GLU A 193 0.63 -6.37 3.10
C GLU A 193 0.44 -7.76 3.68
N VAL A 194 1.16 -8.04 4.77
CA VAL A 194 1.13 -9.33 5.45
C VAL A 194 0.50 -9.14 6.82
N GLU A 195 -0.37 -10.07 7.19
CA GLU A 195 -0.91 -10.21 8.52
C GLU A 195 -0.70 -11.64 9.00
N ARG A 196 0.11 -11.82 10.04
CA ARG A 196 0.28 -13.11 10.69
C ARG A 196 -0.86 -13.32 11.68
N LEU A 197 -1.70 -14.32 11.39
CA LEU A 197 -2.88 -14.68 12.17
C LEU A 197 -2.50 -15.65 13.30
N SER A 198 -1.68 -16.65 13.01
CA SER A 198 -1.21 -17.65 13.98
C SER A 198 0.24 -18.09 13.68
N ASP A 199 0.66 -19.22 14.24
CA ASP A 199 1.95 -19.84 13.90
C ASP A 199 1.95 -20.54 12.55
N THR A 200 0.78 -20.92 12.04
CA THR A 200 0.63 -21.68 10.79
C THR A 200 -0.14 -20.92 9.72
N THR A 201 -0.87 -19.86 10.08
CA THR A 201 -1.73 -19.12 9.16
C THR A 201 -1.31 -17.67 8.99
N SER A 202 -1.43 -17.18 7.76
CA SER A 202 -1.15 -15.80 7.38
C SER A 202 -2.10 -15.35 6.30
N TYR A 203 -2.48 -14.09 6.34
CA TYR A 203 -3.32 -13.45 5.36
C TYR A 203 -2.53 -12.34 4.65
N ILE A 204 -2.51 -12.38 3.34
CA ILE A 204 -1.72 -11.47 2.50
C ILE A 204 -2.65 -10.73 1.59
N ARG A 205 -2.43 -9.42 1.46
CA ARG A 205 -3.17 -8.54 0.56
C ARG A 205 -2.21 -7.91 -0.42
N LEU A 206 -2.51 -8.09 -1.69
CA LEU A 206 -1.82 -7.49 -2.81
C LEU A 206 -2.58 -6.22 -3.17
N HIS A 207 -2.04 -5.08 -2.73
CA HIS A 207 -2.62 -3.78 -3.02
C HIS A 207 -2.09 -3.28 -4.35
N GLU A 208 -3.04 -3.10 -5.26
CA GLU A 208 -2.97 -2.40 -6.54
C GLU A 208 -1.68 -2.67 -7.33
N ALA A 209 -1.85 -3.58 -8.28
CA ALA A 209 -1.04 -3.72 -9.46
C ALA A 209 -1.64 -2.91 -10.59
N VAL A 210 -0.95 -1.85 -10.94
CA VAL A 210 -1.44 -0.79 -11.79
C VAL A 210 -0.87 -0.95 -13.20
N GLY A 211 -1.73 -1.04 -14.21
CA GLY A 211 -1.31 -1.11 -15.62
C GLY A 211 -0.92 0.26 -16.20
N PRO A 212 -0.58 0.35 -17.51
CA PRO A 212 -0.28 1.63 -18.16
C PRO A 212 -1.37 2.70 -17.89
N ALA A 213 -0.93 3.90 -17.49
CA ALA A 213 -1.77 5.07 -17.15
C ALA A 213 -2.60 4.98 -15.86
N ALA A 214 -2.29 4.06 -14.96
CA ALA A 214 -3.02 3.87 -13.72
C ALA A 214 -4.52 3.59 -13.82
N SER A 215 -4.92 3.07 -14.98
CA SER A 215 -6.31 2.86 -15.35
C SER A 215 -6.81 1.46 -15.02
N VAL A 216 -5.93 0.45 -15.08
CA VAL A 216 -6.27 -0.93 -14.70
C VAL A 216 -5.73 -1.19 -13.30
N LYS A 217 -6.60 -1.57 -12.39
CA LYS A 217 -6.25 -2.02 -11.03
C LYS A 217 -6.42 -3.53 -10.97
N GLN A 218 -5.41 -4.22 -10.46
CA GLN A 218 -5.49 -5.62 -10.06
C GLN A 218 -5.11 -5.76 -8.60
N SER A 219 -5.90 -6.55 -7.88
CA SER A 219 -5.72 -6.78 -6.46
C SER A 219 -6.01 -8.25 -6.14
N GLY A 220 -5.55 -8.68 -4.98
CA GLY A 220 -5.83 -10.04 -4.53
C GLY A 220 -5.63 -10.24 -3.04
N GLN A 221 -6.28 -11.27 -2.52
CA GLN A 221 -6.15 -11.74 -1.15
C GLN A 221 -5.73 -13.20 -1.18
N ILE A 222 -4.74 -13.53 -0.33
CA ILE A 222 -4.16 -14.87 -0.26
C ILE A 222 -4.19 -15.31 1.18
N PHE A 223 -4.74 -16.50 1.41
CA PHE A 223 -4.68 -17.16 2.70
C PHE A 223 -3.64 -18.27 2.62
N VAL A 224 -2.62 -18.19 3.46
CA VAL A 224 -1.55 -19.19 3.57
C VAL A 224 -1.77 -19.99 4.85
N LYS A 225 -1.68 -21.33 4.74
CA LYS A 225 -1.77 -22.26 5.86
C LYS A 225 -0.67 -23.31 5.74
N ASP A 226 0.05 -23.56 6.83
CA ASP A 226 1.10 -24.56 6.93
C ASP A 226 2.20 -24.41 5.84
N GLY A 227 2.50 -23.16 5.47
CA GLY A 227 3.50 -22.85 4.45
C GLY A 227 3.06 -23.21 3.03
N GLN A 228 1.76 -23.27 2.76
CA GLN A 228 1.18 -23.49 1.44
C GLN A 228 0.07 -22.47 1.17
N ILE A 229 -0.13 -22.12 -0.09
CA ILE A 229 -1.30 -21.33 -0.51
C ILE A 229 -2.54 -22.19 -0.22
N HIS A 230 -3.34 -21.76 0.75
CA HIS A 230 -4.58 -22.44 1.12
C HIS A 230 -5.72 -22.01 0.22
N ARG A 231 -5.84 -20.69 0.01
CA ARG A 231 -6.80 -20.06 -0.90
C ARG A 231 -6.24 -18.78 -1.46
N GLU A 232 -6.71 -18.43 -2.65
CA GLU A 232 -6.51 -17.11 -3.23
C GLU A 232 -7.75 -16.67 -4.00
N MET A 233 -8.01 -15.38 -3.95
CA MET A 233 -8.95 -14.71 -4.84
C MET A 233 -8.31 -13.43 -5.34
N ASN A 234 -8.54 -13.13 -6.60
CA ASN A 234 -8.04 -11.93 -7.24
C ASN A 234 -9.10 -11.37 -8.16
N PHE A 235 -9.04 -10.07 -8.40
CA PHE A 235 -9.90 -9.42 -9.35
C PHE A 235 -9.22 -8.19 -9.92
N GLY A 236 -9.72 -7.75 -11.08
CA GLY A 236 -9.26 -6.54 -11.72
C GLY A 236 -10.42 -5.72 -12.24
N PHE A 237 -10.25 -4.41 -12.23
CA PHE A 237 -11.22 -3.46 -12.74
C PHE A 237 -10.52 -2.24 -13.33
N VAL A 238 -11.24 -1.48 -14.15
CA VAL A 238 -10.73 -0.25 -14.76
C VAL A 238 -11.27 0.97 -14.02
N GLY A 239 -10.40 1.83 -13.53
CA GLY A 239 -10.77 3.15 -13.00
C GLY A 239 -10.01 3.54 -11.73
N SER A 240 -10.34 4.71 -11.21
CA SER A 240 -9.70 5.36 -10.06
C SER A 240 -10.31 4.96 -8.72
N TYR A 241 -11.44 4.24 -8.72
CA TYR A 241 -12.18 3.87 -7.50
C TYR A 241 -11.32 3.05 -6.54
N PRO A 242 -11.42 3.28 -5.22
CA PRO A 242 -10.70 2.49 -4.24
C PRO A 242 -11.13 1.02 -4.27
N ASP A 243 -10.17 0.12 -4.17
CA ASP A 243 -10.44 -1.28 -3.89
C ASP A 243 -10.69 -1.46 -2.38
N SER A 244 -11.96 -1.50 -1.98
CA SER A 244 -12.34 -1.75 -0.59
C SER A 244 -12.21 -3.23 -0.17
N ASN A 245 -12.17 -4.18 -1.11
CA ASN A 245 -12.02 -5.61 -0.81
C ASN A 245 -10.66 -5.95 -0.21
N THR A 246 -9.61 -5.15 -0.49
CA THR A 246 -8.28 -5.29 0.13
C THR A 246 -8.08 -4.38 1.35
N TYR A 247 -9.06 -3.56 1.72
CA TYR A 247 -8.95 -2.76 2.94
C TYR A 247 -9.37 -3.55 4.17
N LYS A 248 -9.00 -3.02 5.34
CA LYS A 248 -9.46 -3.59 6.60
C LYS A 248 -10.93 -3.24 6.75
N LEU A 249 -11.81 -4.21 6.51
CA LEU A 249 -13.23 -4.06 6.78
C LEU A 249 -13.47 -4.07 8.29
N TYR A 250 -14.41 -3.23 8.72
CA TYR A 250 -14.84 -3.19 10.11
C TYR A 250 -15.68 -4.42 10.44
N ASP A 251 -15.66 -4.81 11.72
CA ASP A 251 -16.57 -5.80 12.32
C ASP A 251 -16.62 -7.19 11.66
N LEU A 252 -15.51 -7.62 11.06
CA LEU A 252 -15.31 -9.01 10.64
C LEU A 252 -14.99 -9.95 11.81
N PHE A 253 -14.93 -9.46 13.05
CA PHE A 253 -14.35 -10.18 14.19
C PHE A 253 -12.95 -10.73 13.84
N ASP A 254 -12.77 -12.04 13.97
CA ASP A 254 -11.58 -12.81 13.62
C ASP A 254 -11.67 -13.44 12.21
N ASN A 255 -12.46 -12.88 11.29
CA ASN A 255 -12.57 -13.38 9.92
C ASN A 255 -11.77 -12.55 8.91
N ARG A 256 -11.36 -13.17 7.79
CA ARG A 256 -10.68 -12.55 6.65
C ARG A 256 -11.50 -12.73 5.38
N LEU A 257 -11.65 -11.65 4.63
CA LEU A 257 -12.35 -11.64 3.35
C LEU A 257 -11.42 -12.10 2.22
N LEU A 258 -11.89 -13.02 1.40
CA LEU A 258 -11.40 -13.25 0.05
C LEU A 258 -12.53 -12.91 -0.91
N SER A 259 -12.25 -12.14 -1.97
CA SER A 259 -13.26 -11.76 -2.96
C SER A 259 -12.62 -11.61 -4.34
N ASP A 260 -13.26 -12.18 -5.36
CA ASP A 260 -12.95 -11.92 -6.77
C ASP A 260 -13.91 -10.86 -7.38
N GLY A 261 -14.67 -10.17 -6.52
CA GLY A 261 -15.68 -9.21 -6.91
C GLY A 261 -16.99 -9.83 -7.40
N LYS A 262 -17.06 -11.13 -7.64
CA LYS A 262 -18.29 -11.86 -7.99
C LYS A 262 -18.71 -12.81 -6.88
N GLN A 263 -17.74 -13.36 -6.17
CA GLN A 263 -17.88 -14.23 -5.03
C GLN A 263 -17.11 -13.64 -3.85
N ALA A 264 -17.59 -13.92 -2.64
CA ALA A 264 -16.93 -13.55 -1.41
C ALA A 264 -16.93 -14.70 -0.42
N GLU A 265 -15.77 -15.00 0.16
CA GLU A 265 -15.59 -15.96 1.24
C GLU A 265 -15.05 -15.26 2.49
N PHE A 266 -15.61 -15.61 3.65
CA PHE A 266 -15.12 -15.19 4.95
C PHE A 266 -14.47 -16.39 5.64
N LEU A 267 -13.19 -16.28 5.95
CA LEU A 267 -12.41 -17.35 6.58
C LEU A 267 -12.06 -16.98 8.02
N ASP A 268 -12.14 -17.93 8.95
CA ASP A 268 -11.59 -17.76 10.30
C ASP A 268 -10.04 -17.80 10.30
N PHE A 269 -9.42 -17.68 11.48
CA PHE A 269 -7.94 -17.73 11.62
C PHE A 269 -7.33 -19.09 11.30
N ASP A 270 -8.11 -20.16 11.29
CA ASP A 270 -7.68 -21.50 10.89
C ASP A 270 -7.81 -21.73 9.38
N GLY A 271 -8.40 -20.77 8.64
CA GLY A 271 -8.65 -20.83 7.21
C GLY A 271 -9.95 -21.54 6.84
N THR A 272 -10.83 -21.81 7.79
CA THR A 272 -12.14 -22.42 7.52
C THR A 272 -13.09 -21.38 6.96
N VAL A 273 -13.76 -21.69 5.86
CA VAL A 273 -14.81 -20.81 5.30
C VAL A 273 -16.03 -20.85 6.23
N VAL A 274 -16.32 -19.74 6.90
CA VAL A 274 -17.46 -19.59 7.82
C VAL A 274 -18.67 -18.95 7.14
N ALA A 275 -18.48 -18.27 6.01
CA ALA A 275 -19.56 -17.78 5.16
C ALA A 275 -19.07 -17.61 3.71
N SER A 276 -19.97 -17.83 2.74
CA SER A 276 -19.71 -17.63 1.31
C SER A 276 -20.93 -17.03 0.64
N TYR A 277 -20.70 -16.13 -0.32
CA TYR A 277 -21.75 -15.43 -1.07
C TYR A 277 -21.41 -15.36 -2.56
N ASN A 278 -22.37 -15.70 -3.41
CA ASN A 278 -22.36 -15.27 -4.81
C ASN A 278 -22.97 -13.87 -4.87
N LEU A 279 -22.12 -12.85 -5.02
CA LEU A 279 -22.51 -11.44 -5.00
C LEU A 279 -23.44 -11.09 -6.17
N GLN A 280 -23.26 -11.75 -7.31
CA GLN A 280 -24.08 -11.54 -8.50
C GLN A 280 -25.50 -12.09 -8.32
N GLU A 281 -25.62 -13.22 -7.62
CA GLU A 281 -26.93 -13.83 -7.31
C GLU A 281 -27.68 -13.04 -6.23
N ILE A 282 -27.02 -12.62 -5.14
CA ILE A 282 -27.70 -11.86 -4.08
C ILE A 282 -28.14 -10.48 -4.54
N VAL A 283 -27.43 -9.86 -5.49
CA VAL A 283 -27.86 -8.58 -6.09
C VAL A 283 -28.78 -8.79 -7.29
N GLY A 284 -28.68 -9.91 -7.99
CA GLY A 284 -29.47 -10.21 -9.18
C GLY A 284 -28.93 -9.56 -10.45
N LYS A 285 -27.63 -9.26 -10.51
CA LYS A 285 -26.99 -8.57 -11.64
C LYS A 285 -25.55 -9.07 -11.85
N ASP A 286 -25.16 -9.27 -13.12
CA ASP A 286 -23.79 -9.62 -13.51
C ASP A 286 -22.91 -8.36 -13.50
N ASP A 287 -22.23 -8.14 -12.37
CA ASP A 287 -21.28 -7.05 -12.18
C ASP A 287 -20.13 -7.51 -11.27
N ILE A 288 -19.15 -6.62 -11.07
CA ILE A 288 -18.15 -6.68 -10.00
C ILE A 288 -18.69 -5.88 -8.82
N TYR A 289 -18.49 -6.40 -7.61
CA TYR A 289 -18.95 -5.82 -6.36
C TYR A 289 -17.78 -5.62 -5.40
N MET A 290 -17.65 -4.39 -4.91
CA MET A 290 -16.76 -4.05 -3.82
C MET A 290 -17.52 -4.17 -2.51
N ILE A 291 -16.96 -4.86 -1.52
CA ILE A 291 -17.53 -4.95 -0.18
C ILE A 291 -16.95 -3.79 0.63
N GLU A 292 -17.73 -2.75 0.85
CA GLU A 292 -17.29 -1.57 1.61
C GLU A 292 -17.43 -1.75 3.12
N TYR A 293 -18.38 -2.59 3.53
CA TYR A 293 -18.65 -2.87 4.93
C TYR A 293 -19.27 -4.25 5.08
N ALA A 294 -18.90 -4.96 6.14
CA ALA A 294 -19.42 -6.30 6.41
C ALA A 294 -19.58 -6.52 7.91
N THR A 295 -20.78 -6.90 8.34
CA THR A 295 -21.08 -7.30 9.72
C THR A 295 -21.64 -8.71 9.74
N PHE A 296 -21.92 -9.26 10.92
CA PHE A 296 -22.67 -10.52 11.03
C PHE A 296 -24.07 -10.44 10.37
N TYR A 297 -24.68 -9.26 10.34
CA TYR A 297 -26.09 -9.10 9.93
C TYR A 297 -26.26 -8.63 8.49
N TYR A 298 -25.33 -7.85 7.95
CA TYR A 298 -25.47 -7.26 6.61
C TYR A 298 -24.12 -7.02 5.92
N LEU A 299 -24.17 -6.88 4.59
CA LEU A 299 -23.10 -6.40 3.75
C LEU A 299 -23.50 -5.06 3.12
N ILE A 300 -22.55 -4.14 3.00
CA ILE A 300 -22.66 -2.96 2.14
C ILE A 300 -21.77 -3.21 0.93
N LEU A 301 -22.39 -3.32 -0.23
CA LEU A 301 -21.75 -3.58 -1.51
C LEU A 301 -21.79 -2.31 -2.37
N ARG A 302 -20.78 -2.12 -3.19
CA ARG A 302 -20.78 -1.13 -4.26
C ARG A 302 -20.65 -1.83 -5.60
N GLU A 303 -21.62 -1.56 -6.49
CA GLU A 303 -21.56 -1.99 -7.87
C GLU A 303 -20.44 -1.27 -8.61
N TYR A 304 -19.61 -2.01 -9.34
CA TYR A 304 -18.56 -1.42 -10.13
C TYR A 304 -19.12 -0.62 -11.33
N SER A 305 -20.11 -1.16 -12.06
CA SER A 305 -20.58 -0.49 -13.28
C SER A 305 -21.32 0.82 -13.02
N THR A 306 -22.11 0.89 -11.94
CA THR A 306 -23.02 2.01 -11.64
C THR A 306 -22.58 2.84 -10.44
N GLN A 307 -21.65 2.33 -9.62
CA GLN A 307 -21.28 2.89 -8.32
C GLN A 307 -22.41 2.94 -7.29
N HIS A 308 -23.53 2.25 -7.56
CA HIS A 308 -24.65 2.16 -6.62
C HIS A 308 -24.27 1.39 -5.37
N LEU A 309 -24.73 1.92 -4.23
CA LEU A 309 -24.67 1.23 -2.96
C LEU A 309 -25.86 0.28 -2.80
N VAL A 310 -25.54 -0.94 -2.36
CA VAL A 310 -26.48 -2.02 -2.12
C VAL A 310 -26.27 -2.52 -0.70
N ILE A 311 -27.36 -2.69 0.06
CA ILE A 311 -27.33 -3.37 1.36
C ILE A 311 -27.94 -4.76 1.17
N TYR A 312 -27.21 -5.78 1.62
CA TYR A 312 -27.69 -7.15 1.69
C TYR A 312 -27.82 -7.58 3.16
N HIS A 313 -29.04 -7.88 3.62
CA HIS A 313 -29.29 -8.41 4.95
C HIS A 313 -29.06 -9.93 4.98
N ARG A 314 -27.95 -10.37 5.57
CA ARG A 314 -27.47 -11.77 5.57
C ARG A 314 -28.46 -12.76 6.19
N MET A 315 -29.14 -12.38 7.27
CA MET A 315 -30.09 -13.28 7.97
C MET A 315 -31.48 -13.35 7.32
N ARG A 316 -31.90 -12.30 6.62
CA ARG A 316 -33.23 -12.22 5.97
C ARG A 316 -33.15 -12.53 4.48
N GLU A 317 -31.94 -12.54 3.92
CA GLU A 317 -31.66 -12.71 2.50
C GLU A 317 -32.37 -11.64 1.64
N ILE A 318 -32.41 -10.40 2.15
CA ILE A 318 -33.04 -9.27 1.47
C ILE A 318 -31.97 -8.32 0.96
N THR A 319 -32.08 -7.95 -0.32
CA THR A 319 -31.22 -6.96 -0.96
C THR A 319 -32.01 -5.71 -1.30
N LYS A 320 -31.42 -4.53 -1.01
CA LYS A 320 -31.97 -3.23 -1.40
C LYS A 320 -30.88 -2.28 -1.86
N TYR A 321 -31.17 -1.53 -2.92
CA TYR A 321 -30.37 -0.37 -3.27
C TYR A 321 -30.63 0.74 -2.25
N VAL A 322 -29.55 1.41 -1.81
CA VAL A 322 -29.66 2.46 -0.78
C VAL A 322 -30.48 3.63 -1.31
N HIS A 323 -30.25 4.04 -2.57
CA HIS A 323 -30.93 5.17 -3.19
C HIS A 323 -32.45 4.99 -3.33
N GLU A 324 -32.96 3.75 -3.38
CA GLU A 324 -34.40 3.46 -3.41
C GLU A 324 -35.11 3.75 -2.08
N ARG A 325 -34.36 3.89 -1.00
CA ARG A 325 -34.89 4.01 0.38
C ARG A 325 -34.56 5.32 1.05
N LEU A 326 -33.58 6.06 0.54
CA LEU A 326 -33.27 7.38 1.06
C LEU A 326 -34.30 8.40 0.55
N PRO A 327 -34.71 9.38 1.38
CA PRO A 327 -35.61 10.44 0.98
C PRO A 327 -34.89 11.49 0.11
N LEU A 328 -34.31 11.07 -1.01
CA LEU A 328 -33.61 11.92 -1.96
C LEU A 328 -34.61 12.72 -2.81
N PRO A 329 -34.24 13.94 -3.27
CA PRO A 329 -35.03 14.68 -4.25
C PRO A 329 -35.25 13.85 -5.54
N PRO A 330 -36.44 13.92 -6.19
CA PRO A 330 -36.74 13.12 -7.39
C PRO A 330 -35.72 13.28 -8.53
N GLU A 331 -35.19 14.49 -8.72
CA GLU A 331 -34.13 14.79 -9.69
C GLU A 331 -32.81 14.06 -9.38
N GLU A 332 -32.47 13.89 -8.10
CA GLU A 332 -31.27 13.17 -7.67
C GLU A 332 -31.48 11.65 -7.78
N ILE A 333 -32.69 11.13 -7.49
CA ILE A 333 -33.03 9.72 -7.74
C ILE A 333 -32.88 9.40 -9.23
N LYS A 334 -33.50 10.22 -10.08
CA LYS A 334 -33.39 10.08 -11.54
C LYS A 334 -31.95 10.18 -12.02
N PHE A 335 -31.17 11.12 -11.46
CA PHE A 335 -29.75 11.22 -11.75
C PHE A 335 -29.01 9.93 -11.36
N LEU A 336 -29.22 9.37 -10.17
CA LEU A 336 -28.57 8.13 -9.75
C LEU A 336 -28.96 6.96 -10.65
N GLU A 337 -30.21 6.85 -11.08
CA GLU A 337 -30.66 5.83 -12.03
C GLU A 337 -30.00 6.00 -13.41
N GLU A 338 -29.84 7.24 -13.90
CA GLU A 338 -29.32 7.54 -15.25
C GLU A 338 -27.78 7.65 -15.33
N SER A 339 -27.11 8.04 -14.25
CA SER A 339 -25.67 8.44 -14.21
C SER A 339 -24.71 7.29 -13.99
N ALA A 340 -25.20 6.06 -14.09
CA ALA A 340 -24.44 4.81 -14.14
C ALA A 340 -23.37 4.72 -15.27
N LEU A 341 -23.04 5.82 -15.94
CA LEU A 341 -22.25 5.85 -17.18
C LEU A 341 -21.17 6.95 -17.26
N ASP A 342 -20.98 7.82 -16.25
CA ASP A 342 -19.91 8.81 -16.32
C ASP A 342 -18.55 8.19 -15.95
N ARG A 343 -17.91 7.59 -16.96
CA ARG A 343 -16.65 6.83 -16.88
C ARG A 343 -15.40 7.72 -16.78
N ALA A 344 -15.54 8.98 -16.38
CA ALA A 344 -14.46 9.98 -16.42
C ALA A 344 -13.51 9.99 -15.22
N ASN A 345 -13.58 9.00 -14.32
CA ASN A 345 -12.45 8.66 -13.45
C ASN A 345 -12.06 9.74 -12.43
N VAL A 346 -13.02 10.53 -11.95
CA VAL A 346 -12.80 11.49 -10.89
C VAL A 346 -13.23 10.87 -9.56
N ILE A 347 -12.31 10.86 -8.58
CA ILE A 347 -12.49 10.32 -7.22
C ILE A 347 -13.73 10.92 -6.51
N HIS A 348 -14.27 12.02 -7.02
CA HIS A 348 -15.39 12.80 -6.47
C HIS A 348 -16.79 12.34 -6.92
N ASP A 349 -16.95 11.29 -7.74
CA ASP A 349 -18.28 10.92 -8.28
C ASP A 349 -19.05 9.87 -7.46
N THR A 350 -18.51 9.35 -6.36
CA THR A 350 -19.32 8.56 -5.40
C THR A 350 -20.07 9.50 -4.48
N ARG A 351 -21.15 10.12 -4.99
CA ARG A 351 -21.97 11.06 -4.21
C ARG A 351 -22.54 10.42 -2.96
N LEU A 352 -22.90 9.13 -3.00
CA LEU A 352 -23.43 8.39 -1.87
C LEU A 352 -22.37 7.46 -1.25
N ILE A 353 -21.99 7.75 -0.01
CA ILE A 353 -20.97 7.01 0.75
C ILE A 353 -21.52 6.54 2.09
N PHE A 354 -21.15 5.34 2.51
CA PHE A 354 -21.41 4.89 3.88
C PHE A 354 -20.41 5.57 4.83
N LEU A 355 -20.93 6.15 5.91
CA LEU A 355 -20.11 6.86 6.90
C LEU A 355 -19.92 6.03 8.17
N GLN A 356 -21.03 5.64 8.80
CA GLN A 356 -21.02 4.94 10.08
C GLN A 356 -22.34 4.27 10.41
N GLN A 357 -22.33 3.43 11.44
CA GLN A 357 -23.52 2.90 12.09
C GLN A 357 -23.62 3.48 13.51
N GLU A 358 -24.81 3.96 13.89
CA GLU A 358 -25.10 4.46 15.24
C GLU A 358 -26.55 4.12 15.62
N ASP A 359 -26.76 3.58 16.82
CA ASP A 359 -28.07 3.21 17.38
C ASP A 359 -28.98 2.35 16.46
N GLY A 360 -28.37 1.49 15.64
CA GLY A 360 -29.08 0.59 14.71
C GLY A 360 -29.50 1.23 13.38
N ALA A 361 -29.12 2.49 13.15
CA ALA A 361 -29.23 3.17 11.86
C ALA A 361 -27.87 3.20 11.15
N LEU A 362 -27.90 3.10 9.82
CA LEU A 362 -26.76 3.31 8.94
C LEU A 362 -26.82 4.74 8.40
N PHE A 363 -25.71 5.46 8.48
CA PHE A 363 -25.61 6.84 8.03
C PHE A 363 -24.84 6.92 6.72
N PHE A 364 -25.46 7.58 5.74
CA PHE A 364 -24.91 7.79 4.41
C PHE A 364 -24.75 9.28 4.14
N GLY A 365 -23.56 9.68 3.70
CA GLY A 365 -23.32 11.03 3.19
C GLY A 365 -23.72 11.11 1.72
N TYR A 366 -24.36 12.22 1.34
CA TYR A 366 -24.68 12.53 -0.05
C TYR A 366 -24.12 13.90 -0.45
N GLU A 367 -23.34 13.97 -1.53
CA GLU A 367 -22.86 15.23 -2.11
C GLU A 367 -23.74 15.67 -3.29
N ASN A 368 -24.40 16.82 -3.16
CA ASN A 368 -25.30 17.38 -4.18
C ASN A 368 -24.51 18.22 -5.18
N LYS A 369 -24.34 17.80 -6.45
CA LYS A 369 -23.57 18.59 -7.44
C LYS A 369 -24.16 19.97 -7.78
N PRO A 370 -25.49 20.13 -7.94
CA PRO A 370 -26.05 21.46 -8.16
C PRO A 370 -25.73 22.49 -7.06
N THR A 371 -25.59 22.05 -5.80
CA THR A 371 -25.46 22.97 -4.65
C THR A 371 -24.13 22.87 -3.89
N ASP A 372 -23.31 21.85 -4.16
CA ASP A 372 -22.15 21.41 -3.37
C ASP A 372 -22.47 21.12 -1.87
N GLU A 373 -23.76 20.96 -1.54
CA GLU A 373 -24.20 20.66 -0.18
C GLU A 373 -23.97 19.18 0.16
N HIS A 374 -23.66 18.94 1.44
CA HIS A 374 -23.42 17.60 1.97
C HIS A 374 -24.58 17.23 2.91
N ASP A 375 -25.44 16.33 2.44
CA ASP A 375 -26.55 15.81 3.22
C ASP A 375 -26.17 14.54 3.96
N LEU A 376 -26.84 14.31 5.09
CA LEU A 376 -26.71 13.09 5.87
C LEU A 376 -28.06 12.37 5.90
N TYR A 377 -28.08 11.13 5.42
CA TYR A 377 -29.27 10.31 5.38
C TYR A 377 -29.13 9.09 6.29
N ALA A 378 -30.16 8.83 7.10
CA ALA A 378 -30.23 7.64 7.93
C ALA A 378 -31.05 6.55 7.23
N PHE A 379 -30.55 5.32 7.28
CA PHE A 379 -31.23 4.11 6.81
C PHE A 379 -31.43 3.18 8.01
N ASN A 380 -32.67 2.81 8.31
CA ASN A 380 -32.94 1.89 9.41
C ASN A 380 -32.87 0.44 8.91
N LEU A 381 -32.03 -0.39 9.54
CA LEU A 381 -31.92 -1.82 9.19
C LEU A 381 -33.24 -2.58 9.36
N LYS A 382 -34.17 -2.08 10.17
CA LYS A 382 -35.52 -2.66 10.30
C LYS A 382 -36.35 -2.54 9.03
N ASP A 383 -36.00 -1.60 8.15
CA ASP A 383 -36.72 -1.34 6.90
C ASP A 383 -36.33 -2.31 5.78
N LEU A 384 -35.32 -3.18 6.02
CA LEU A 384 -34.93 -4.28 5.12
C LEU A 384 -35.91 -5.45 5.17
#